data_AF-A0A3N2MIN9-F1
#
_entry.id   AF-A0A3N2MIN9-F1
#
_cell.length_a   1.000
_cell.length_b   1.000
_cell.length_c   1.000
_cell.angle_alpha   90.00
_cell.angle_beta   90.00
_cell.angle_gamma   90.00
#
_symmetry.space_group_name_H-M   'P 1'
#
loop_
_entity.id
_entity.type
_entity.pdbx_description
1 polymer ?
#
loop_
_entity_poly.entity_id
_entity_poly.type
_entity_poly.pdbx_seq_one_letter_code
_entity_poly.pdbx_strand_id
1 'polypeptide(L)' 'MADVSKTDLKRLVKYLDDAAELYARQSGQKYESRRYYLKLYSRKLQDKLNKFHNAQTPIGK' A
#
# COMPACT_ATOMS: atom_id res chain seq x y z
N MET A 1 20.07 -4.67 10.12
CA MET A 1 18.70 -4.17 9.88
C MET A 1 18.26 -4.75 8.54
N ALA A 2 17.14 -5.47 8.48
CA ALA A 2 16.69 -6.09 7.23
C ALA A 2 16.32 -4.98 6.23
N ASP A 3 17.02 -4.94 5.09
CA ASP A 3 16.72 -4.03 4.00
C ASP A 3 15.41 -4.49 3.35
N VAL A 4 14.33 -3.75 3.59
CA VAL A 4 13.02 -4.09 3.03
C VAL A 4 13.08 -3.75 1.54
N SER A 5 13.12 -4.77 0.69
CA SER A 5 13.26 -4.55 -0.75
C SER A 5 12.00 -3.89 -1.34
N LYS A 6 12.16 -3.16 -2.45
CA LYS A 6 11.01 -2.61 -3.22
C LYS A 6 10.00 -3.71 -3.58
N THR A 7 10.45 -4.94 -3.79
CA THR A 7 9.60 -6.10 -4.09
C THR A 7 8.74 -6.48 -2.89
N ASP A 8 9.28 -6.45 -1.68
CA ASP A 8 8.54 -6.75 -0.45
C ASP A 8 7.46 -5.70 -0.17
N LEU A 9 7.78 -4.43 -0.40
CA LEU A 9 6.80 -3.35 -0.25
C LEU A 9 5.68 -3.43 -1.30
N LYS A 10 5.99 -3.79 -2.55
CA LYS A 10 4.97 -4.05 -3.59
C LYS A 10 4.07 -5.23 -3.23
N ARG A 11 4.64 -6.31 -2.68
CA ARG A 11 3.86 -7.45 -2.17
C ARG A 11 2.97 -7.05 -1.01
N LEU A 12 3.47 -6.23 -0.09
CA LEU A 12 2.69 -5.74 1.04
C LEU A 12 1.48 -4.90 0.59
N VAL A 13 1.68 -4.00 -0.39
CA VAL A 13 0.59 -3.25 -1.02
C VAL A 13 -0.47 -4.20 -1.58
N LYS A 14 -0.05 -5.20 -2.36
CA LYS A 14 -0.97 -6.19 -2.93
C LYS A 14 -1.75 -6.94 -1.84
N TYR A 15 -1.09 -7.38 -0.77
CA TYR A 15 -1.77 -8.04 0.34
C TYR A 15 -2.82 -7.16 1.02
N LEU A 16 -2.56 -5.86 1.16
CA LEU A 16 -3.53 -4.91 1.72
C LEU A 16 -4.75 -4.72 0.80
N ASP A 17 -4.51 -4.65 -0.52
CA ASP A 17 -5.57 -4.52 -1.51
C ASP A 17 -6.44 -5.79 -1.59
N ASP A 18 -5.81 -6.97 -1.62
CA ASP A 18 -6.49 -8.27 -1.61
C ASP A 18 -7.32 -8.44 -0.32
N ALA A 19 -6.79 -8.03 0.83
CA ALA A 19 -7.53 -8.05 2.09
C ALA A 19 -8.74 -7.08 2.06
N ALA A 20 -8.58 -5.90 1.45
CA ALA A 20 -9.66 -4.93 1.31
C ALA A 20 -10.80 -5.45 0.42
N GLU A 21 -10.48 -6.22 -0.63
CA GLU A 21 -11.44 -6.95 -1.46
C GLU A 21 -12.23 -7.98 -0.67
N LEU A 22 -11.56 -8.75 0.20
CA LEU A 22 -12.23 -9.73 1.05
C LEU A 22 -13.27 -9.08 1.98
N TYR A 23 -12.93 -7.93 2.57
CA TYR A 23 -13.87 -7.17 3.39
C TYR A 23 -14.97 -6.48 2.58
N ALA A 24 -14.74 -6.15 1.30
CA ALA A 24 -15.75 -5.57 0.43
C ALA A 24 -16.92 -6.53 0.18
N ARG A 25 -16.68 -7.84 0.27
CA ARG A 25 -17.70 -8.89 0.09
C ARG A 25 -18.56 -9.13 1.34
N GLN A 26 -18.21 -8.50 2.46
CA GLN A 26 -18.89 -8.71 3.75
C GLN A 26 -19.75 -7.50 4.10
N SER A 27 -21.03 -7.73 4.42
CA SER A 27 -21.97 -6.68 4.83
C SER A 27 -21.75 -6.26 6.28
N GLY A 28 -21.66 -4.95 6.52
CA GLY A 28 -21.67 -4.37 7.86
C GLY A 28 -20.58 -3.31 8.07
N GLN A 29 -20.90 -2.30 8.88
CA GLN A 29 -20.06 -1.13 9.15
C GLN A 29 -18.63 -1.47 9.60
N LYS A 30 -18.46 -2.57 10.36
CA LYS A 30 -17.14 -3.04 10.80
C LYS A 30 -16.24 -3.45 9.63
N TYR A 31 -16.81 -4.03 8.57
CA TYR A 31 -16.07 -4.48 7.39
C TYR A 31 -15.80 -3.32 6.43
N GLU A 32 -16.74 -2.38 6.29
CA GLU A 32 -16.52 -1.14 5.56
C GLU A 32 -15.38 -0.32 6.17
N SER A 33 -15.39 -0.15 7.49
CA SER A 33 -14.32 0.55 8.22
C SER A 33 -12.96 -0.12 8.00
N ARG A 34 -12.89 -1.45 8.12
CA ARG A 34 -11.65 -2.23 7.87
C ARG A 34 -11.16 -2.07 6.44
N ARG A 35 -12.06 -2.18 5.45
CA ARG A 35 -11.75 -1.94 4.03
C ARG A 35 -11.18 -0.54 3.81
N TYR A 36 -11.79 0.48 4.41
CA TYR A 36 -11.33 1.87 4.28
C TYR A 36 -9.89 2.03 4.79
N TYR A 37 -9.59 1.55 5.99
CA TYR A 37 -8.24 1.68 6.55
C TYR A 37 -7.20 0.87 5.75
N LEU A 38 -7.54 -0.32 5.27
CA LEU A 38 -6.63 -1.10 4.40
C LEU A 38 -6.27 -0.34 3.12
N LYS A 39 -7.26 0.26 2.45
CA LYS A 39 -7.03 1.11 1.27
C LYS A 39 -6.20 2.35 1.61
N LEU A 40 -6.46 2.97 2.76
CA LEU A 40 -5.69 4.12 3.23
C LEU A 40 -4.21 3.75 3.43
N TYR A 41 -3.92 2.60 4.05
CA TYR A 41 -2.57 2.13 4.27
C TYR A 41 -1.88 1.77 2.96
N SER A 42 -2.56 1.05 2.06
CA SER A 42 -2.07 0.73 0.71
C SER A 42 -1.64 2.00 -0.03
N ARG A 43 -2.49 3.02 -0.07
CA ARG A 43 -2.20 4.31 -0.70
C ARG A 43 -1.00 5.02 -0.07
N LYS A 44 -0.95 5.11 1.27
CA LYS A 44 0.19 5.75 1.97
C LYS A 44 1.51 5.04 1.67
N LEU A 45 1.49 3.71 1.56
CA LEU A 45 2.69 2.94 1.25
C LEU A 45 3.14 3.15 -0.20
N GLN A 46 2.20 3.17 -1.14
CA GLN A 46 2.47 3.50 -2.55
C GLN A 46 3.04 4.91 -2.70
N ASP A 47 2.47 5.91 -2.02
CA ASP A 47 2.97 7.29 -2.04
C ASP A 47 4.41 7.37 -1.51
N LYS A 48 4.71 6.62 -0.44
CA LYS A 48 6.06 6.55 0.13
C LYS A 48 7.05 5.91 -0.86
N LEU A 49 6.65 4.82 -1.52
CA LEU A 49 7.44 4.17 -2.57
C LEU A 49 7.74 5.10 -3.74
N ASN A 50 6.74 5.83 -4.22
CA ASN A 50 6.87 6.77 -5.32
C ASN A 50 7.83 7.92 -4.96
N LYS A 51 7.73 8.45 -3.73
CA LYS A 51 8.67 9.47 -3.23
C LYS A 51 10.11 8.96 -3.20
N PHE A 52 10.34 7.73 -2.72
CA PHE A 52 11.69 7.13 -2.73
C PHE A 52 12.23 6.91 -4.15
N HIS A 53 11.37 6.56 -5.11
CA HIS A 53 11.79 6.40 -6.49
C HIS A 53 12.18 7.75 -7.12
N ASN A 54 11.36 8.78 -6.93
CA ASN A 54 11.58 10.10 -7.49
C ASN A 54 12.78 10.84 -6.85
N ALA A 55 13.05 10.59 -5.57
CA ALA A 55 14.23 11.14 -4.87
C ALA A 55 15.56 10.51 -5.34
N GLN A 56 15.54 9.34 -5.99
CA GLN A 56 16.74 8.66 -6.52
C GLN A 56 17.07 9.07 -7.96
N THR A 57 16.19 9.79 -8.65
CA THR A 57 16.47 10.39 -9.98
C THR A 57 16.95 11.83 -9.80
N PRO A 58 18.27 12.11 -9.82
CA PRO A 58 18.75 13.47 -9.99
C PRO A 58 18.32 13.95 -11.38
N ILE A 59 17.68 15.12 -11.42
CA ILE A 59 17.37 15.84 -12.64
C ILE A 59 18.72 16.29 -13.22
N GLY A 60 19.26 15.48 -14.13
CA GLY A 60 20.30 15.88 -15.06
C GLY A 60 19.66 16.32 -16.36
N LYS A 61 19.54 17.64 -16.57
CA LYS A 61 19.57 18.28 -17.88
C LYS A 61 20.36 19.58 -17.73
#